data_AF-A0A804MTI7-F1
#
_entry.id   AF-A0A804MTI7-F1
#
_cell.length_a   1.000
_cell.length_b   1.000
_cell.length_c   1.000
_cell.angle_alpha   90.00
_cell.angle_beta   90.00
_cell.angle_gamma   90.00
#
_symmetry.space_group_name_H-M   'P 1'
#
loop_
_entity.id
_entity.type
_entity.pdbx_description
1 polymer ?
#
loop_
_entity_poly.entity_id
_entity_poly.type
_entity_poly.pdbx_seq_one_letter_code
_entity_poly.pdbx_strand_id
1 'polypeptide(L)'
;LCDPDKENLCLYGLPNGSWEVSPPAEEVPPELPEPALGINFARDGMLRRDWLTLVAVHSDSWLISVVFFCDSWVIFMHVVLANAAALRFEMHKLE
;
A
#
# COMPACT_ATOMS: atom_id res chain seq x y z
N LEU A 1 5.00 -0.79 12.68
CA LEU A 1 4.12 -1.83 12.09
C LEU A 1 4.89 -2.68 11.09
N CYS A 2 5.70 -2.07 10.24
CA CYS A 2 6.56 -2.76 9.27
C CYS A 2 7.83 -3.33 9.94
N ASP A 3 7.66 -4.34 10.77
CA ASP A 3 8.76 -5.03 11.45
C ASP A 3 9.52 -5.95 10.48
N PRO A 4 10.85 -5.76 10.24
CA PRO A 4 11.65 -6.57 9.33
C PRO A 4 11.81 -8.03 9.77
N ASP A 5 11.59 -8.32 11.05
CA ASP A 5 11.67 -9.69 11.59
C ASP A 5 10.38 -10.50 11.34
N LYS A 6 9.33 -9.87 10.82
CA LYS A 6 8.09 -10.53 10.41
C LYS A 6 8.18 -11.06 8.99
N GLU A 7 7.19 -11.87 8.60
CA GLU A 7 6.98 -12.25 7.21
C GLU A 7 6.84 -11.02 6.28
N ASN A 8 6.84 -11.25 4.97
CA ASN A 8 6.76 -10.15 4.02
C ASN A 8 5.41 -9.44 4.10
N LEU A 9 5.46 -8.15 4.42
CA LEU A 9 4.26 -7.33 4.62
C LEU A 9 3.97 -6.45 3.40
N CYS A 10 2.69 -6.15 3.24
CA CYS A 10 2.10 -5.28 2.24
C CYS A 10 1.40 -4.10 2.92
N LEU A 11 1.17 -3.01 2.17
CA LEU A 11 0.37 -1.86 2.62
C LEU A 11 -0.91 -1.79 1.81
N TYR A 12 -2.05 -2.00 2.47
CA TYR A 12 -3.37 -1.96 1.86
C TYR A 12 -4.08 -0.66 2.21
N GLY A 13 -4.66 -0.03 1.19
CA GLY A 13 -5.62 1.06 1.34
C GLY A 13 -7.04 0.52 1.23
N LEU A 14 -7.90 0.84 2.20
CA LEU A 14 -9.26 0.35 2.30
C LEU A 14 -10.28 1.37 1.75
N PRO A 15 -11.46 0.93 1.26
CA PRO A 15 -12.47 1.83 0.68
C PRO A 15 -13.02 2.91 1.63
N ASN A 16 -12.93 2.68 2.94
CA ASN A 16 -13.32 3.62 3.99
C ASN A 16 -12.24 4.71 4.24
N GLY A 17 -11.14 4.70 3.50
CA GLY A 17 -10.02 5.63 3.64
C GLY A 17 -9.02 5.26 4.74
N SER A 18 -9.22 4.16 5.47
CA SER A 18 -8.20 3.62 6.38
C SER A 18 -7.17 2.79 5.61
N TRP A 19 -6.10 2.41 6.29
CA TRP A 19 -5.06 1.56 5.74
C TRP A 19 -4.66 0.49 6.76
N GLU A 20 -4.05 -0.58 6.28
CA GLU A 20 -3.52 -1.64 7.12
C GLU A 20 -2.22 -2.21 6.55
N VAL A 21 -1.41 -2.79 7.44
CA VAL A 21 -0.20 -3.53 7.07
C VAL A 21 -0.45 -4.99 7.41
N SER A 22 -0.50 -5.84 6.39
CA SER A 22 -0.84 -7.25 6.49
C SER A 22 -0.02 -8.07 5.49
N PRO A 23 0.09 -9.40 5.68
CA PRO A 23 0.63 -10.31 4.67
C PRO A 23 -0.18 -10.27 3.35
N PRO A 24 0.38 -10.72 2.22
CA PRO A 24 -0.36 -10.84 0.97
C PRO A 24 -1.54 -11.80 1.09
N ALA A 25 -2.48 -11.76 0.14
CA ALA A 25 -3.64 -12.64 0.19
C ALA A 25 -3.20 -14.11 0.00
N GLU A 26 -3.80 -15.02 0.77
CA GLU A 26 -3.51 -16.46 0.63
C GLU A 26 -4.16 -17.08 -0.62
N GLU A 27 -5.18 -16.42 -1.18
CA GLU A 27 -5.94 -16.92 -2.33
C GLU A 27 -5.17 -16.81 -3.65
N VAL A 28 -5.27 -17.85 -4.49
CA VAL A 28 -4.60 -17.92 -5.80
C VAL A 28 -5.61 -18.31 -6.88
N PRO A 29 -6.01 -17.39 -7.81
CA PRO A 29 -5.58 -16.00 -7.90
C PRO A 29 -6.32 -15.09 -6.89
N PRO A 30 -5.68 -13.98 -6.46
CA PRO A 30 -6.32 -13.00 -5.59
C PRO A 30 -7.44 -12.25 -6.33
N GLU A 31 -8.44 -11.77 -5.57
CA GLU A 31 -9.59 -11.03 -6.12
C GLU A 31 -9.23 -9.64 -6.67
N LEU A 32 -8.17 -9.01 -6.13
CA LEU A 32 -7.66 -7.71 -6.54
C LEU A 32 -6.16 -7.78 -6.84
N PRO A 33 -5.61 -6.84 -7.63
CA PRO A 33 -4.16 -6.70 -7.77
C PRO A 33 -3.51 -6.57 -6.39
N GLU A 34 -2.38 -7.25 -6.19
CA GLU A 34 -1.66 -7.16 -4.92
C GLU A 34 -0.74 -5.93 -4.85
N PRO A 35 -0.62 -5.30 -3.67
CA PRO A 35 0.37 -4.24 -3.43
C PRO A 35 1.80 -4.80 -3.37
N ALA A 36 2.78 -3.90 -3.22
CA ALA A 36 4.17 -4.31 -3.11
C ALA A 36 4.44 -5.14 -1.85
N LEU A 37 4.99 -6.34 -2.08
CA LEU A 37 5.35 -7.29 -1.04
C LEU A 37 6.72 -6.96 -0.43
N GLY A 38 6.82 -7.11 0.89
CA GLY A 38 8.09 -7.01 1.61
C GLY A 38 8.53 -5.58 1.89
N ILE A 39 7.59 -4.65 2.05
CA ILE A 39 7.92 -3.25 2.40
C ILE A 39 8.71 -3.15 3.72
N ASN A 40 8.52 -4.11 4.63
CA ASN A 40 9.24 -4.20 5.89
C ASN A 40 10.71 -4.61 5.72
N PHE A 41 11.06 -5.40 4.70
CA PHE A 41 12.43 -5.88 4.49
C PHE A 41 13.40 -4.74 4.17
N ALA A 42 12.94 -3.75 3.40
CA ALA A 42 13.75 -2.62 2.96
C ALA A 42 13.87 -1.51 4.01
N ARG A 43 13.12 -1.57 5.13
CA ARG A 43 12.98 -0.48 6.10
C ARG A 43 14.30 -0.04 6.71
N ASP A 44 15.08 -1.00 7.20
CA ASP A 44 16.34 -0.73 7.93
C ASP A 44 17.56 -0.69 7.00
N GLY A 45 17.37 -1.01 5.72
CA GLY A 45 18.42 -1.04 4.70
C GLY A 45 18.65 0.30 3.98
N MET A 46 17.86 1.35 4.26
CA MET A 46 17.98 2.66 3.62
C MET A 46 17.57 3.81 4.54
N LEU A 47 17.84 5.05 4.11
CA LEU A 47 17.36 6.22 4.83
C LEU A 47 15.83 6.19 4.92
N ARG A 48 15.29 6.49 6.10
CA ARG A 48 13.85 6.51 6.37
C ARG A 48 13.05 7.24 5.29
N ARG A 49 13.51 8.41 4.85
CA ARG A 49 12.84 9.19 3.80
C ARG A 49 12.76 8.43 2.49
N ASP A 50 13.83 7.75 2.12
CA ASP A 50 13.93 7.04 0.85
C ASP A 50 13.06 5.76 0.90
N TRP A 51 13.00 5.10 2.06
CA TRP A 51 12.06 4.01 2.32
C TRP A 51 10.60 4.45 2.21
N LEU A 52 10.23 5.56 2.88
CA LEU A 52 8.89 6.13 2.76
C LEU A 52 8.58 6.54 1.31
N THR A 53 9.57 7.03 0.56
CA THR A 53 9.38 7.38 -0.86
C THR A 53 9.13 6.13 -1.70
N LEU A 54 9.87 5.05 -1.46
CA LEU A 54 9.69 3.76 -2.12
C LEU A 54 8.28 3.23 -1.87
N VAL A 55 7.85 3.18 -0.61
CA VAL A 55 6.50 2.73 -0.23
C VAL A 55 5.44 3.58 -0.93
N ALA A 56 5.61 4.91 -0.98
CA ALA A 56 4.64 5.81 -1.62
C ALA A 56 4.50 5.53 -3.13
N VAL A 57 5.62 5.38 -3.85
CA VAL A 57 5.60 5.11 -5.30
C VAL A 57 4.94 3.76 -5.61
N HIS A 58 5.20 2.74 -4.79
CA HIS A 58 4.56 1.44 -4.93
C HIS A 58 3.06 1.50 -4.60
N SER A 59 2.66 2.24 -3.57
CA SER A 59 1.24 2.45 -3.25
C SER A 59 0.50 3.18 -4.38
N ASP A 60 1.08 4.23 -4.96
CA ASP A 60 0.49 4.94 -6.10
C ASP A 60 0.29 4.00 -7.30
N SER A 61 1.29 3.18 -7.60
CA SER A 61 1.25 2.20 -8.69
C SER A 61 0.18 1.13 -8.45
N TRP A 62 0.06 0.64 -7.21
CA TRP A 62 -0.95 -0.33 -6.82
C TRP A 62 -2.37 0.23 -6.96
N LEU A 63 -2.62 1.46 -6.49
CA LEU A 63 -3.93 2.10 -6.62
C LEU A 63 -4.35 2.27 -8.08
N ILE A 64 -3.41 2.64 -8.96
CA ILE A 64 -3.66 2.69 -10.40
C ILE A 64 -4.05 1.30 -10.91
N SER A 65 -3.32 0.26 -10.53
CA SER A 65 -3.64 -1.13 -10.92
C SER A 65 -5.05 -1.55 -10.50
N VAL A 66 -5.46 -1.27 -9.25
CA VAL A 66 -6.80 -1.56 -8.73
C VAL A 66 -7.89 -0.81 -9.52
N VAL A 67 -7.67 0.47 -9.83
CA VAL A 67 -8.61 1.27 -10.63
C VAL A 67 -8.86 0.66 -12.00
N PHE A 68 -7.79 0.27 -12.70
CA PHE A 68 -7.90 -0.34 -14.03
C PHE A 68 -8.47 -1.76 -13.98
N PHE A 69 -8.24 -2.50 -12.90
CA PHE A 69 -8.80 -3.85 -12.72
C PHE A 69 -10.33 -3.81 -12.51
N CYS A 70 -10.84 -2.84 -11.76
CA CYS A 70 -12.26 -2.77 -11.40
C CYS A 70 -13.16 -2.04 -12.44
N ASP A 71 -12.62 -1.49 -13.54
CA ASP A 71 -13.35 -0.75 -14.59
C ASP A 71 -14.37 0.30 -14.06
N SER A 72 -14.13 0.87 -12.87
CA SER A 72 -15.10 1.74 -12.18
C SER A 72 -14.55 3.13 -11.91
N TRP A 73 -14.96 4.09 -12.75
CA TRP A 73 -14.70 5.52 -12.58
C TRP A 73 -15.22 6.10 -11.26
N VAL A 74 -16.16 5.42 -10.58
CA VAL A 74 -16.70 5.83 -9.28
C VAL A 74 -15.71 5.54 -8.14
N ILE A 75 -14.93 4.46 -8.26
CA ILE A 75 -13.83 4.11 -7.34
C ILE A 75 -12.66 5.09 -7.55
N PHE A 76 -12.41 5.53 -8.78
CA PHE A 76 -11.37 6.51 -9.10
C PHE A 76 -11.50 7.82 -8.31
N MET A 77 -12.71 8.39 -8.19
CA MET A 77 -12.92 9.63 -7.43
C MET A 77 -12.83 9.47 -5.91
N HIS A 78 -13.27 8.34 -5.35
CA HIS A 78 -13.30 8.15 -3.90
C HIS A 78 -11.99 7.61 -3.34
N VAL A 79 -11.31 6.71 -4.05
CA VAL A 79 -10.07 6.08 -3.56
C VAL A 79 -8.85 6.95 -3.86
N VAL A 80 -8.74 7.56 -5.04
CA VAL A 80 -7.53 8.33 -5.41
C VAL A 80 -7.43 9.65 -4.63
N LEU A 81 -8.54 10.37 -4.42
CA LEU A 81 -8.54 11.62 -3.64
C LEU A 81 -8.39 11.38 -2.13
N ALA A 82 -8.94 10.28 -1.60
CA ALA A 82 -8.79 9.95 -0.19
C ALA A 82 -7.39 9.40 0.14
N ASN A 83 -6.80 8.55 -0.71
CA ASN A 83 -5.49 7.93 -0.44
C ASN A 83 -4.29 8.84 -0.71
N ALA A 84 -4.34 9.70 -1.73
CA ALA A 84 -3.25 10.65 -1.99
C ALA A 84 -3.01 11.61 -0.80
N ALA A 85 -4.03 11.81 0.05
CA ALA A 85 -3.92 12.54 1.31
C ALA A 85 -3.70 11.61 2.53
N ALA A 86 -4.38 10.47 2.66
CA ALA A 86 -4.25 9.63 3.85
C ALA A 86 -2.88 8.92 3.95
N LEU A 87 -2.41 8.28 2.88
CA LEU A 87 -1.11 7.61 2.87
C LEU A 87 0.03 8.64 2.98
N ARG A 88 -0.03 9.72 2.21
CA ARG A 88 1.05 10.71 2.16
C ARG A 88 1.28 11.45 3.48
N PHE A 89 0.24 11.65 4.29
CA PHE A 89 0.34 12.35 5.57
C PHE A 89 0.54 11.41 6.77
N GLU A 90 0.03 10.18 6.75
CA GLU A 90 0.13 9.25 7.89
C GLU A 90 1.23 8.19 7.79
N MET A 91 1.97 8.13 6.68
CA MET A 91 3.08 7.19 6.48
C MET A 91 4.17 7.24 7.56
N HIS A 92 4.26 8.32 8.33
CA HIS A 92 5.12 8.40 9.51
C HIS A 92 4.75 7.39 10.62
N LYS A 93 3.53 6.83 10.60
CA LYS A 93 3.01 5.84 11.56
C LYS A 93 3.33 4.38 11.17
N LEU A 94 4.05 4.16 10.06
CA LEU A 94 4.40 2.80 9.61
C LEU A 94 5.48 2.13 10.48
N GLU A 95 6.24 2.92 11.25
CA GLU A 95 7.30 2.46 12.17
C GLU A 95 6.82 1.38 13.13
#